data_AF-A0A743Z5P9-F1
#
_entry.id   AF-A0A743Z5P9-F1
#
_cell.length_a   1.000
_cell.length_b   1.000
_cell.length_c   1.000
_cell.angle_alpha   90.00
_cell.angle_beta   90.00
_cell.angle_gamma   90.00
#
_symmetry.space_group_name_H-M   'P 1'
#
loop_
_entity.id
_entity.type
_entity.pdbx_description
1 polymer ?
#
loop_
_entity_poly.entity_id
_entity_poly.type
_entity_poly.pdbx_seq_one_letter_code
_entity_poly.pdbx_strand_id
1 'polypeptide(L)'
;MTEIFKTLHVQFQRAILATGAIPALGTLFIVGTLMYIRDGIIIYLTLGIFGLLATIEVYYRHGKAVLEARSNIRGPDRIFLEFVNKGFNHKILKEFEYQGFIFRTHGFEEMEVAVTATGPYCPRCKGQLAERRRIKYLFFPEITLRCVCGFCTTSDRTRGEILQDVRDIMCAIFDEKEKPHIG
;
A
#
# COMPACT_ATOMS: atom_id res chain seq x y z
N MET A 1 -23.43 -30.40 -24.90
CA MET A 1 -23.55 -29.42 -23.79
C MET A 1 -22.24 -29.28 -23.01
N THR A 2 -21.64 -30.38 -22.52
CA THR A 2 -20.37 -30.37 -21.76
C THR A 2 -19.13 -29.94 -22.56
N GLU A 3 -19.03 -30.33 -23.83
CA GLU A 3 -17.92 -29.95 -24.73
C GLU A 3 -17.87 -28.44 -25.03
N ILE A 4 -19.05 -27.83 -25.25
CA ILE A 4 -19.20 -26.38 -25.49
C ILE A 4 -18.78 -25.60 -24.24
N PHE A 5 -19.16 -26.07 -23.06
CA PHE A 5 -18.81 -25.43 -21.80
C PHE A 5 -17.30 -25.48 -21.53
N LYS A 6 -16.65 -26.61 -21.84
CA LYS A 6 -15.19 -26.74 -21.74
C LYS A 6 -14.45 -25.80 -22.68
N THR A 7 -14.86 -25.73 -23.95
CA THR A 7 -14.23 -24.83 -24.92
C THR A 7 -14.41 -23.38 -24.53
N LEU A 8 -15.60 -22.99 -24.08
CA LEU A 8 -15.88 -21.63 -23.63
C LEU A 8 -15.06 -21.27 -22.38
N HIS A 9 -14.90 -22.21 -21.44
CA HIS A 9 -14.09 -22.01 -20.24
C HIS A 9 -12.59 -21.82 -20.57
N VAL A 10 -12.05 -22.63 -21.49
CA VAL A 10 -10.63 -22.52 -21.92
C VAL A 10 -10.37 -21.20 -22.63
N GLN A 11 -11.28 -20.74 -23.48
CA GLN A 11 -11.13 -19.44 -24.16
C GLN A 11 -11.23 -18.28 -23.18
N PHE A 12 -12.14 -18.37 -22.19
CA PHE A 12 -12.26 -17.36 -21.15
C PHE A 12 -11.01 -17.27 -20.27
N GLN A 13 -10.41 -18.41 -19.89
CA GLN A 13 -9.14 -18.44 -19.15
C GLN A 13 -7.99 -17.82 -19.95
N ARG A 14 -7.90 -18.08 -21.26
CA ARG A 14 -6.90 -17.46 -22.14
C ARG A 14 -7.10 -15.95 -22.27
N ALA A 15 -8.33 -15.49 -22.39
CA ALA A 15 -8.65 -14.06 -22.42
C ALA A 15 -8.29 -13.36 -21.10
N ILE A 16 -8.57 -13.99 -19.96
CA ILE A 16 -8.17 -13.49 -18.63
C ILE A 16 -6.64 -13.40 -18.51
N LEU A 17 -5.91 -14.40 -19.00
CA LEU A 17 -4.44 -14.39 -18.96
C LEU A 17 -3.82 -13.34 -19.89
N ALA A 18 -4.45 -13.09 -21.05
CA ALA A 18 -3.91 -12.15 -22.05
C ALA A 18 -4.25 -10.68 -21.75
N THR A 19 -5.44 -10.40 -21.23
CA THR A 19 -5.94 -9.02 -21.05
C THR A 19 -6.20 -8.63 -19.60
N GLY A 20 -6.28 -9.61 -18.70
CA GLY A 20 -6.67 -9.41 -17.30
C GLY A 20 -8.16 -9.69 -17.06
N ALA A 21 -8.49 -10.03 -15.81
CA ALA A 21 -9.86 -10.39 -15.43
C ALA A 21 -10.85 -9.21 -15.53
N ILE A 22 -10.39 -7.98 -15.30
CA ILE A 22 -11.23 -6.76 -15.34
C ILE A 22 -11.80 -6.51 -16.75
N PRO A 23 -10.99 -6.41 -17.83
CA PRO A 23 -11.53 -6.20 -19.18
C PRO A 23 -12.34 -7.40 -19.70
N ALA A 24 -11.99 -8.63 -19.32
CA ALA A 24 -12.78 -9.82 -19.69
C ALA A 24 -14.19 -9.81 -19.08
N LEU A 25 -14.33 -9.38 -17.82
CA LEU A 25 -15.63 -9.28 -17.16
C LEU A 25 -16.41 -8.03 -17.59
N GLY A 26 -15.71 -6.93 -17.88
CA GLY A 26 -16.31 -5.71 -18.43
C GLY A 26 -16.90 -5.93 -19.83
N THR A 27 -16.24 -6.70 -20.70
CA THR A 27 -16.80 -7.06 -22.00
C THR A 27 -18.04 -7.93 -21.88
N LEU A 28 -18.08 -8.85 -20.90
CA LEU A 28 -19.25 -9.67 -20.61
C LEU A 28 -20.45 -8.81 -20.14
N PHE A 29 -20.21 -7.77 -19.33
CA PHE A 29 -21.22 -6.78 -18.98
C PHE A 29 -21.76 -6.03 -20.21
N ILE A 30 -20.86 -5.51 -21.05
CA ILE A 30 -21.22 -4.73 -22.24
C ILE A 30 -22.02 -5.58 -23.23
N VAL A 31 -21.56 -6.79 -23.54
CA VAL A 31 -22.21 -7.71 -24.47
C VAL A 31 -23.56 -8.19 -23.93
N GLY A 32 -23.64 -8.56 -22.64
CA GLY A 32 -24.90 -8.96 -22.01
C GLY A 32 -25.94 -7.84 -22.05
N THR A 33 -25.52 -6.60 -21.77
CA THR A 33 -26.42 -5.44 -21.81
C THR A 33 -26.88 -5.12 -23.24
N LEU A 34 -25.99 -5.15 -24.21
CA LEU A 34 -26.32 -4.93 -25.64
C LEU A 34 -27.28 -5.99 -26.18
N MET A 35 -27.04 -7.26 -25.86
CA MET A 35 -27.92 -8.36 -26.28
C MET A 35 -29.30 -8.26 -25.63
N TYR A 36 -29.39 -7.81 -24.38
CA TYR A 36 -30.68 -7.54 -23.73
C TYR A 36 -31.44 -6.42 -24.43
N ILE A 37 -30.79 -5.32 -24.78
CA ILE A 37 -31.42 -4.19 -25.48
C ILE A 37 -31.94 -4.63 -26.85
N ARG A 38 -31.21 -5.52 -27.54
CA ARG A 38 -31.57 -6.01 -28.87
C ARG A 38 -32.72 -7.02 -28.86
N ASP A 39 -32.61 -8.06 -28.04
CA ASP A 39 -33.49 -9.23 -28.10
C ASP A 39 -34.53 -9.26 -26.97
N GLY A 40 -34.40 -8.42 -25.95
CA GLY A 40 -35.32 -8.35 -24.80
C GLY A 40 -35.27 -9.55 -23.85
N ILE A 41 -34.33 -10.49 -24.06
CA ILE A 41 -34.25 -11.73 -23.29
C ILE A 41 -33.59 -11.48 -21.93
N ILE A 42 -34.32 -11.74 -20.85
CA ILE A 42 -33.90 -11.53 -19.46
C ILE A 42 -32.57 -12.22 -19.11
N ILE A 43 -32.26 -13.36 -19.73
CA ILE A 43 -31.00 -14.08 -19.52
C ILE A 43 -29.79 -13.18 -19.80
N TYR A 44 -29.84 -12.35 -20.85
CA TYR A 44 -28.74 -11.44 -21.17
C TYR A 44 -28.58 -10.31 -20.14
N LEU A 45 -29.68 -9.83 -19.57
CA LEU A 45 -29.65 -8.87 -18.47
C LEU A 45 -28.95 -9.45 -17.24
N THR A 46 -29.31 -10.70 -16.87
CA THR A 46 -28.66 -11.37 -15.73
C THR A 46 -27.16 -11.55 -15.98
N LEU A 47 -26.78 -11.92 -17.20
CA LEU A 47 -25.38 -12.08 -17.62
C LEU A 47 -24.61 -10.76 -17.51
N GLY A 48 -25.25 -9.66 -17.92
CA GLY A 48 -24.73 -8.30 -17.74
C GLY A 48 -24.47 -7.98 -16.27
N ILE A 49 -25.48 -8.11 -15.41
CA ILE A 49 -25.38 -7.82 -13.97
C ILE A 49 -24.27 -8.64 -13.31
N PHE A 50 -24.16 -9.93 -13.63
CA PHE A 50 -23.07 -10.77 -13.12
C PHE A 50 -21.70 -10.30 -13.59
N GLY A 51 -21.54 -9.90 -14.86
CA GLY A 51 -20.31 -9.31 -15.38
C GLY A 51 -19.91 -8.04 -14.62
N LEU A 52 -20.87 -7.16 -14.33
CA LEU A 52 -20.64 -5.94 -13.57
C LEU A 52 -20.21 -6.23 -12.13
N LEU A 53 -20.97 -7.06 -11.41
CA LEU A 53 -20.66 -7.43 -10.02
C LEU A 53 -19.29 -8.10 -9.90
N ALA A 54 -18.98 -9.03 -10.81
CA ALA A 54 -17.68 -9.70 -10.84
C ALA A 54 -16.54 -8.72 -11.13
N THR A 55 -16.75 -7.75 -12.04
CA THR A 55 -15.74 -6.71 -12.32
C THR A 55 -15.47 -5.87 -11.07
N ILE A 56 -16.51 -5.44 -10.36
CA ILE A 56 -16.40 -4.66 -9.11
C ILE A 56 -15.64 -5.47 -8.04
N GLU A 57 -15.97 -6.74 -7.86
CA GLU A 57 -15.34 -7.61 -6.87
C GLU A 57 -13.85 -7.82 -7.17
N VAL A 58 -13.51 -8.17 -8.41
CA VAL A 58 -12.11 -8.39 -8.83
C VAL A 58 -11.31 -7.10 -8.65
N TYR A 59 -11.87 -5.96 -9.00
CA TYR A 59 -11.20 -4.67 -8.84
C TYR A 59 -10.98 -4.34 -7.36
N TYR A 60 -11.97 -4.59 -6.50
CA TYR A 60 -11.82 -4.39 -5.05
C TYR A 60 -10.73 -5.29 -4.45
N ARG A 61 -10.69 -6.57 -4.86
CA ARG A 61 -9.63 -7.51 -4.44
C ARG A 61 -8.25 -7.05 -4.91
N HIS A 62 -8.14 -6.56 -6.15
CA HIS A 62 -6.89 -6.02 -6.67
C HIS A 62 -6.46 -4.77 -5.88
N GLY A 63 -7.37 -3.82 -5.61
CA GLY A 63 -7.08 -2.63 -4.81
C GLY A 63 -6.61 -2.99 -3.39
N LYS A 64 -7.27 -3.97 -2.76
CA LYS A 64 -6.83 -4.51 -1.46
C LYS A 64 -5.43 -5.13 -1.54
N ALA A 65 -5.16 -5.95 -2.55
CA ALA A 65 -3.85 -6.56 -2.75
C ALA A 65 -2.74 -5.52 -2.99
N VAL A 66 -3.03 -4.45 -3.74
CA VAL A 66 -2.09 -3.33 -3.95
C VAL A 66 -1.83 -2.59 -2.63
N LEU A 67 -2.84 -2.32 -1.82
CA LEU A 67 -2.65 -1.70 -0.50
C LEU A 67 -1.86 -2.59 0.46
N GLU A 68 -2.11 -3.90 0.42
CA GLU A 68 -1.32 -4.88 1.15
C GLU A 68 0.13 -4.91 0.66
N ALA A 69 0.38 -4.87 -0.65
CA ALA A 69 1.72 -4.81 -1.22
C ALA A 69 2.46 -3.52 -0.84
N ARG A 70 1.82 -2.34 -0.95
CA ARG A 70 2.36 -1.05 -0.51
C ARG A 70 2.69 -1.07 0.98
N SER A 71 1.90 -1.78 1.77
CA SER A 71 2.16 -1.94 3.19
C SER A 71 3.24 -2.94 3.56
N ASN A 72 3.55 -3.88 2.66
CA ASN A 72 4.57 -4.88 2.86
C ASN A 72 5.97 -4.35 2.50
N ILE A 73 6.09 -3.04 2.23
CA ILE A 73 7.33 -2.29 2.41
C ILE A 73 7.62 -2.32 3.92
N ARG A 74 8.09 -3.48 4.39
CA ARG A 74 8.64 -3.69 5.71
C ARG A 74 9.82 -2.76 5.82
N GLY A 75 9.62 -1.70 6.60
CA GLY A 75 10.70 -0.81 7.00
C GLY A 75 11.84 -1.58 7.69
N PRO A 76 12.98 -0.88 7.90
CA PRO A 76 14.20 -1.40 8.49
C PRO A 76 14.04 -1.78 9.99
N ASP A 77 12.83 -1.66 10.55
CA ASP A 77 12.46 -1.92 11.95
C ASP A 77 12.95 -3.30 12.46
N ARG A 78 13.10 -4.32 11.59
CA ARG A 78 13.68 -5.61 11.99
C ARG A 78 15.14 -5.49 12.43
N ILE A 79 15.93 -4.73 11.70
CA ILE A 79 17.36 -4.58 11.95
C ILE A 79 17.57 -3.85 13.27
N PHE A 80 16.82 -2.77 13.50
CA PHE A 80 16.82 -2.05 14.78
C PHE A 80 16.40 -2.95 15.95
N LEU A 81 15.28 -3.68 15.83
CA LEU A 81 14.81 -4.59 16.88
C LEU A 81 15.79 -5.74 17.12
N GLU A 82 16.45 -6.24 16.09
CA GLU A 82 17.46 -7.30 16.20
C GLU A 82 18.70 -6.81 16.95
N PHE A 83 19.16 -5.58 16.71
CA PHE A 83 20.28 -4.99 17.44
C PHE A 83 19.92 -4.63 18.88
N VAL A 84 18.73 -4.06 19.13
CA VAL A 84 18.26 -3.84 20.50
C VAL A 84 18.15 -5.15 21.28
N ASN A 85 17.62 -6.22 20.65
CA ASN A 85 17.55 -7.55 21.28
C ASN A 85 18.91 -8.20 21.51
N LYS A 86 19.96 -7.82 20.75
CA LYS A 86 21.34 -8.29 20.95
C LYS A 86 22.08 -7.51 22.06
N GLY A 87 21.42 -6.56 22.74
CA GLY A 87 21.98 -5.82 23.86
C GLY A 87 22.79 -4.58 23.47
N PHE A 88 22.71 -4.13 22.21
CA PHE A 88 23.36 -2.89 21.80
C PHE A 88 22.67 -1.67 22.41
N ASN A 89 23.46 -0.76 22.97
CA ASN A 89 22.95 0.51 23.49
C ASN A 89 22.60 1.43 22.32
N HIS A 90 21.31 1.77 22.23
CA HIS A 90 20.83 2.73 21.24
C HIS A 90 21.03 4.16 21.79
N LYS A 91 21.52 5.04 20.94
CA LYS A 91 21.62 6.47 21.21
C LYS A 91 20.72 7.22 20.24
N ILE A 92 19.85 8.09 20.76
CA ILE A 92 19.07 8.99 19.91
C ILE A 92 20.06 10.03 19.37
N LEU A 93 20.29 10.01 18.06
CA LEU A 93 21.23 10.92 17.42
C LEU A 93 20.56 12.26 17.11
N LYS A 94 19.36 12.22 16.52
CA LYS A 94 18.66 13.42 16.08
C LYS A 94 17.14 13.20 16.11
N GLU A 95 16.42 14.22 16.55
CA GLU A 95 14.98 14.33 16.34
C GLU A 95 14.73 15.39 15.26
N PHE A 96 13.79 15.13 14.35
CA PHE A 96 13.36 16.12 13.37
C PHE A 96 11.88 15.93 13.02
N GLU A 97 11.29 16.98 12.44
CA GLU A 97 9.90 17.00 12.02
C GLU A 97 9.79 16.96 10.50
N TYR A 98 8.93 16.08 9.98
CA TYR A 98 8.62 15.99 8.55
C TYR A 98 7.10 15.83 8.38
N GLN A 99 6.49 16.74 7.62
CA GLN A 99 5.03 16.78 7.37
C GLN A 99 4.17 16.73 8.66
N GLY A 100 4.60 17.39 9.75
CA GLY A 100 3.87 17.40 11.02
C GLY A 100 4.06 16.14 11.89
N PHE A 101 4.94 15.22 11.47
CA PHE A 101 5.31 14.03 12.22
C PHE A 101 6.72 14.14 12.76
N ILE A 102 6.94 13.63 13.96
CA ILE A 102 8.25 13.58 14.58
C ILE A 102 8.91 12.26 14.22
N PHE A 103 10.18 12.31 13.82
CA PHE A 103 11.03 11.16 13.55
C PHE A 103 12.26 11.17 14.45
N ARG A 104 12.74 9.98 14.83
CA ARG A 104 13.94 9.81 15.64
C ARG A 104 14.95 8.95 14.88
N THR A 105 16.14 9.47 14.70
CA THR A 105 17.27 8.67 14.22
C THR A 105 17.95 8.02 15.41
N HIS A 106 18.14 6.72 15.31
CA HIS A 106 18.86 5.95 16.30
C HIS A 106 20.21 5.55 15.72
N GLY A 107 21.27 5.87 16.45
CA GLY A 107 22.57 5.27 16.27
C GLY A 107 22.76 4.18 17.31
N PHE A 108 23.76 3.32 17.07
CA PHE A 108 24.27 2.40 18.08
C PHE A 108 25.68 2.84 18.41
N GLU A 109 26.09 2.73 19.68
CA GLU A 109 27.41 3.20 20.12
C GLU A 109 28.58 2.52 19.38
N GLU A 110 28.35 1.32 18.85
CA GLU A 110 29.37 0.48 18.19
C GLU A 110 29.25 0.46 16.65
N MET A 111 28.36 1.28 16.05
CA MET A 111 28.22 1.39 14.59
C MET A 111 28.14 2.85 14.14
N GLU A 112 28.98 3.22 13.17
CA GLU A 112 29.03 4.57 12.57
C GLU A 112 27.84 4.87 11.63
N VAL A 113 26.99 3.87 11.34
CA VAL A 113 25.90 4.02 10.37
C VAL A 113 24.59 4.40 11.08
N ALA A 114 24.06 5.58 10.75
CA ALA A 114 22.74 6.02 11.21
C ALA A 114 21.64 5.13 10.61
N VAL A 115 20.93 4.38 11.45
CA VAL A 115 19.72 3.67 11.00
C VAL A 115 18.53 4.59 11.24
N THR A 116 17.86 5.01 10.17
CA THR A 116 16.52 5.62 10.25
C THR A 116 15.54 4.55 10.72
N ALA A 117 15.45 4.40 12.04
CA ALA A 117 14.94 3.18 12.67
C ALA A 117 13.51 3.28 13.20
N THR A 118 12.88 4.46 13.17
CA THR A 118 11.60 4.63 13.85
C THR A 118 10.53 5.32 13.01
N GLY A 119 9.34 4.72 13.05
CA GLY A 119 8.16 5.23 12.40
C GLY A 119 7.67 6.57 12.98
N PRO A 120 6.69 7.19 12.31
CA PRO A 120 6.19 8.50 12.68
C PRO A 120 5.62 8.49 14.11
N TYR A 121 6.04 9.47 14.90
CA TYR A 121 5.54 9.73 16.24
C TYR A 121 4.51 10.85 16.23
N CYS A 122 3.60 10.78 17.19
CA CYS A 122 2.60 11.80 17.38
C CYS A 122 3.23 13.11 17.89
N PRO A 123 2.87 14.27 17.30
CA PRO A 123 3.38 15.57 17.73
C PRO A 123 2.94 15.95 19.16
N ARG A 124 1.84 15.39 19.66
CA ARG A 124 1.31 15.68 21.01
C ARG A 124 1.92 14.79 22.09
N CYS A 125 1.79 13.47 21.91
CA CYS A 125 2.10 12.47 22.94
C CYS A 125 3.53 11.90 22.81
N LYS A 126 4.22 12.17 21.68
CA LYS A 126 5.46 11.48 21.25
C LYS A 126 5.35 9.94 21.19
N GLY A 127 4.13 9.40 21.35
CA GLY A 127 3.82 7.99 21.19
C GLY A 127 3.81 7.58 19.72
N GLN A 128 4.05 6.29 19.48
CA GLN A 128 4.09 5.74 18.13
C GLN A 128 2.69 5.77 17.50
N LEU A 129 2.62 6.19 16.23
CA LEU A 129 1.36 6.21 15.50
C LEU A 129 1.02 4.82 14.95
N ALA A 130 -0.20 4.39 15.24
CA ALA A 130 -0.80 3.20 14.65
C ALA A 130 -1.43 3.55 13.30
N GLU A 131 -1.09 2.78 12.27
CA GLU A 131 -1.67 2.93 10.94
C GLU A 131 -2.94 2.10 10.82
N ARG A 132 -4.03 2.74 10.42
CA ARG A 132 -5.29 2.10 10.08
C ARG A 132 -5.65 2.43 8.65
N ARG A 133 -5.75 1.39 7.83
CA ARG A 133 -6.07 1.48 6.40
C ARG A 133 -7.53 1.12 6.20
N ARG A 134 -8.23 1.93 5.42
CA ARG A 134 -9.60 1.67 5.00
C ARG A 134 -9.73 2.02 3.53
N ILE A 135 -10.51 1.26 2.79
CA ILE A 135 -10.93 1.66 1.45
C ILE A 135 -12.27 2.37 1.65
N LYS A 136 -12.32 3.68 1.36
CA LYS A 136 -13.56 4.45 1.37
C LYS A 136 -14.38 4.15 0.11
N TYR A 137 -15.64 4.62 0.09
CA TYR A 137 -16.58 4.54 -1.04
C TYR A 137 -15.85 4.70 -2.38
N LEU A 138 -16.18 3.84 -3.35
CA LEU A 138 -15.68 3.93 -4.72
C LEU A 138 -14.15 4.13 -4.79
N PHE A 139 -13.40 3.18 -4.22
CA PHE A 139 -12.01 2.92 -4.64
C PHE A 139 -10.93 3.88 -4.11
N PHE A 140 -11.24 4.85 -3.24
CA PHE A 140 -10.24 5.71 -2.65
C PHE A 140 -9.67 5.10 -1.35
N PRO A 141 -8.36 4.76 -1.31
CA PRO A 141 -7.74 4.35 -0.06
C PRO A 141 -7.64 5.54 0.88
N GLU A 142 -8.14 5.36 2.10
CA GLU A 142 -7.96 6.28 3.21
C GLU A 142 -7.01 5.64 4.22
N ILE A 143 -5.83 6.25 4.38
CA ILE A 143 -4.86 5.83 5.38
C ILE A 143 -4.98 6.81 6.55
N THR A 144 -5.24 6.29 7.74
CA THR A 144 -5.36 7.08 8.97
C THR A 144 -4.27 6.69 9.95
N LEU A 145 -3.60 7.69 10.52
CA LEU A 145 -2.59 7.52 11.57
C LEU A 145 -3.20 7.98 12.91
N ARG A 146 -3.13 7.12 13.93
CA ARG A 146 -3.76 7.35 15.24
C ARG A 146 -2.75 7.21 16.38
N CYS A 147 -2.73 8.15 17.34
CA CYS A 147 -2.08 7.96 18.66
C CYS A 147 -3.12 7.51 19.69
N VAL A 148 -2.64 6.82 20.72
CA VAL A 148 -3.37 6.51 21.95
C VAL A 148 -3.92 7.78 22.64
N CYS A 149 -3.26 8.94 22.51
CA CYS A 149 -3.73 10.21 23.07
C CYS A 149 -4.94 10.83 22.34
N GLY A 150 -5.47 10.16 21.32
CA GLY A 150 -6.60 10.66 20.53
C GLY A 150 -6.21 11.53 19.34
N PHE A 151 -4.92 11.80 19.11
CA PHE A 151 -4.48 12.43 17.86
C PHE A 151 -4.78 11.52 16.66
N CYS A 152 -5.41 12.06 15.64
CA CYS A 152 -5.74 11.36 14.40
C CYS A 152 -5.45 12.28 13.21
N THR A 153 -4.80 11.74 12.19
CA THR A 153 -4.57 12.44 10.91
C THR A 153 -4.73 11.48 9.74
N THR A 154 -5.11 12.01 8.59
CA THR A 154 -5.25 11.28 7.32
C THR A 154 -4.04 11.53 6.45
N SER A 155 -3.54 10.48 5.81
CA SER A 155 -2.47 10.55 4.81
C SER A 155 -2.86 9.74 3.57
N ASP A 156 -2.28 10.11 2.44
CA ASP A 156 -2.30 9.39 1.18
C ASP A 156 -1.17 8.35 1.07
N ARG A 157 -0.18 8.42 1.97
CA ARG A 157 0.99 7.54 2.03
C ARG A 157 0.90 6.56 3.19
N THR A 158 1.39 5.34 2.98
CA THR A 158 1.54 4.35 4.05
C THR A 158 2.69 4.73 4.98
N ARG A 159 2.71 4.19 6.20
CA ARG A 159 3.82 4.42 7.13
C ARG A 159 5.18 4.03 6.54
N GLY A 160 5.22 2.95 5.76
CA GLY A 160 6.45 2.46 5.10
C GLY A 160 6.98 3.42 4.04
N GLU A 161 6.09 3.99 3.22
CA GLU A 161 6.45 4.97 2.19
C GLU A 161 6.98 6.26 2.81
N ILE A 162 6.33 6.78 3.86
CA ILE A 162 6.81 7.97 4.58
C ILE A 162 8.21 7.72 5.17
N LEU A 163 8.44 6.53 5.72
CA LEU A 163 9.75 6.14 6.24
C LEU A 163 10.83 6.08 5.14
N GLN A 164 10.46 5.64 3.94
CA GLN A 164 11.37 5.56 2.80
C GLN A 164 11.74 6.96 2.30
N ASP A 165 10.77 7.86 2.15
CA ASP A 165 11.02 9.26 1.78
C ASP A 165 11.98 9.93 2.77
N VAL A 166 11.77 9.70 4.07
CA VAL A 166 12.62 10.22 5.13
C VAL A 166 14.03 9.65 5.06
N ARG A 167 14.17 8.34 4.77
CA ARG A 167 15.48 7.72 4.57
C ARG A 167 16.22 8.39 3.41
N ASP A 168 15.56 8.56 2.27
CA ASP A 168 16.18 9.10 1.06
C ASP A 168 16.66 10.55 1.29
N ILE A 169 15.87 11.37 2.00
CA ILE A 169 16.27 12.72 2.42
C ILE A 169 17.48 12.68 3.37
N MET A 170 17.47 11.79 4.37
CA MET A 170 18.57 11.69 5.33
C MET A 170 19.86 11.23 4.65
N CYS A 171 19.79 10.24 3.76
CA CYS A 171 20.93 9.79 2.96
C CYS A 171 21.50 10.95 2.13
N ALA A 172 20.66 11.73 1.44
CA ALA A 172 21.11 12.89 0.68
C ALA A 172 21.82 13.94 1.56
N ILE A 173 21.32 14.21 2.77
CA ILE A 173 21.94 15.15 3.71
C ILE A 173 23.29 14.63 4.23
N PHE A 174 23.41 13.32 4.48
CA PHE A 174 24.66 12.72 4.92
C PHE A 174 25.70 12.68 3.80
N ASP A 175 25.31 12.28 2.59
CA ASP A 175 26.17 12.28 1.40
C ASP A 175 26.72 13.70 1.11
N GLU A 176 25.92 14.74 1.37
CA GLU A 176 26.35 16.13 1.21
C GLU A 176 27.35 16.57 2.29
N LYS A 177 27.25 16.04 3.51
CA LYS A 177 28.18 16.32 4.61
C LYS A 177 29.49 15.54 4.54
N GLU A 178 29.50 14.38 3.89
CA GLU A 178 30.71 13.58 3.66
C GLU A 178 31.52 14.05 2.46
N LYS A 179 30.99 14.97 1.62
CA LYS A 179 31.82 15.60 0.59
C LYS A 179 32.94 16.38 1.30
N PRO A 180 34.22 16.05 1.04
CA PRO A 180 35.31 16.82 1.61
C PRO A 180 35.16 18.26 1.14
N HIS A 181 35.03 19.18 2.10
CA HIS A 181 35.25 20.59 1.83
C HIS A 181 36.71 20.72 1.40
N ILE A 182 36.95 20.66 0.09
CA ILE A 182 38.22 21.03 -0.52
C ILE A 182 38.29 22.56 -0.36
N GLY A 183 38.85 22.98 0.77
CA GLY A 183 39.31 24.34 1.04
C GLY A 183 40.83 24.36 1.03
#